data_AF-A0A6A4YGP5-F1
#
_entry.id   AF-A0A6A4YGP5-F1
#
_cell.length_a   1.000
_cell.length_b   1.000
_cell.length_c   1.000
_cell.angle_alpha   90.00
_cell.angle_beta   90.00
_cell.angle_gamma   90.00
#
_symmetry.space_group_name_H-M   'P 1'
#
loop_
_entity.id
_entity.type
_entity.pdbx_description
1 polymer ?
#
loop_
_entity_poly.entity_id
_entity_poly.type
_entity_poly.pdbx_seq_one_letter_code
_entity_poly.pdbx_strand_id
1 'polypeptide(L)'
;MQFGQMDPFSPVTLYRLAILDPTQVEFTFFAWTYLLDWTIGLRDVISLQGDNGTMTLLSDYLAPLHTPVSVAEFPTTLAFYQRNVVLYITGAMIALATLLLVYIGLCQGNIEAWNILELQRVGAIVWIGRPLLFVRSLTAVALLSTATLELVTVNSISYFHATQLPWYTTILGANEVTWIVAIVNDIAMAITRNFTFYFAAANSAVVWLVVVALSFNSPLHHGVTIDMQCHAVQVDFQIACSSGIVTIGYLSRMVTILGVVGGSNVFCYTIARLVLRRRLSTSAMDSIFLYA
;
A
#
# COMPACT_ATOMS: atom_id res chain seq x y z
N MET A 1 -36.33 34.96 0.25
CA MET A 1 -36.09 36.19 1.04
C MET A 1 -35.30 37.13 0.16
N GLN A 2 -35.66 38.41 0.10
CA GLN A 2 -34.97 39.39 -0.74
C GLN A 2 -35.02 40.77 -0.09
N PHE A 3 -33.92 41.52 -0.16
CA PHE A 3 -33.93 42.95 0.15
C PHE A 3 -34.39 43.72 -1.08
N GLY A 4 -35.34 44.64 -0.87
CA GLY A 4 -35.88 45.44 -1.96
C GLY A 4 -36.27 46.84 -1.48
N GLN A 5 -36.39 47.73 -2.45
CA GLN A 5 -36.90 49.08 -2.30
C GLN A 5 -37.97 49.28 -3.38
N MET A 6 -39.07 49.94 -3.02
CA MET A 6 -40.13 50.27 -4.00
C MET A 6 -39.66 51.39 -4.93
N ASP A 7 -38.97 52.37 -4.37
CA ASP A 7 -38.40 53.55 -5.05
C ASP A 7 -36.99 53.85 -4.53
N PRO A 8 -36.14 54.58 -5.28
CA PRO A 8 -34.77 54.93 -4.86
C PRO A 8 -34.68 55.70 -3.53
N PHE A 9 -35.77 56.36 -3.14
CA PHE A 9 -35.87 57.13 -1.88
C PHE A 9 -36.50 56.33 -0.73
N SER A 10 -37.01 55.13 -1.00
CA SER A 10 -37.68 54.30 0.00
C SER A 10 -36.66 53.54 0.86
N PRO A 11 -36.95 53.26 2.14
CA PRO A 11 -36.07 52.46 2.97
C PRO A 11 -35.96 51.02 2.43
N VAL A 12 -34.78 50.42 2.53
CA VAL A 12 -34.59 49.00 2.20
C VAL A 12 -35.42 48.17 3.16
N THR A 13 -36.35 47.37 2.63
CA THR A 13 -37.18 46.45 3.40
C THR A 13 -36.86 45.00 3.04
N LEU A 14 -37.05 44.11 4.01
CA LEU A 14 -36.87 42.68 3.81
C LEU A 14 -38.19 42.01 3.41
N TYR A 15 -38.24 41.47 2.20
CA TYR A 15 -39.37 40.70 1.70
C TYR A 15 -39.18 39.21 1.96
N ARG A 16 -40.27 38.58 2.42
CA ARG A 16 -40.32 37.15 2.75
C ARG A 16 -41.61 36.57 2.18
N LEU A 17 -41.51 35.36 1.64
CA LEU A 17 -42.64 34.59 1.13
C LEU A 17 -42.59 33.22 1.78
N ALA A 18 -43.74 32.72 2.25
CA ALA A 18 -43.85 31.36 2.72
C ALA A 18 -43.82 30.41 1.52
N ILE A 19 -43.00 29.36 1.57
CA ILE A 19 -42.78 28.45 0.43
C ILE A 19 -44.10 27.81 -0.03
N LEU A 20 -45.00 27.49 0.90
CA LEU A 20 -46.29 26.85 0.63
C LEU A 20 -47.48 27.82 0.80
N ASP A 21 -47.30 29.10 0.44
CA ASP A 21 -48.40 30.08 0.50
C ASP A 21 -49.48 29.77 -0.56
N PRO A 22 -50.73 29.44 -0.16
CA PRO A 22 -51.79 29.08 -1.09
C PRO A 22 -52.24 30.27 -1.97
N THR A 23 -51.89 31.50 -1.61
CA THR A 23 -52.25 32.70 -2.39
C THR A 23 -51.35 32.92 -3.60
N GLN A 24 -50.15 32.33 -3.62
CA GLN A 24 -49.15 32.50 -4.68
C GLN A 24 -49.12 31.30 -5.62
N VAL A 25 -50.20 31.09 -6.38
CA VAL A 25 -50.36 29.92 -7.27
C VAL A 25 -49.21 29.79 -8.29
N GLU A 26 -48.70 30.92 -8.79
CA GLU A 26 -47.59 30.97 -9.75
C GLU A 26 -46.28 30.44 -9.16
N PHE A 27 -46.09 30.51 -7.84
CA PHE A 27 -44.89 30.06 -7.16
C PHE A 27 -44.91 28.55 -6.80
N THR A 28 -46.07 27.90 -6.92
CA THR A 28 -46.28 26.49 -6.51
C THR A 28 -45.27 25.53 -7.15
N PHE A 29 -44.94 25.72 -8.42
CA PHE A 29 -43.97 24.88 -9.12
C PHE A 29 -42.57 24.97 -8.47
N PHE A 30 -42.08 26.20 -8.25
CA PHE A 30 -40.78 26.44 -7.61
C PHE A 30 -40.74 25.96 -6.16
N ALA A 31 -41.85 26.11 -5.43
CA ALA A 31 -41.99 25.60 -4.07
C ALA A 31 -41.75 24.08 -4.00
N TRP A 32 -42.31 23.31 -4.94
CA TRP A 32 -42.08 21.88 -5.02
C TRP A 32 -40.64 21.53 -5.41
N THR A 33 -40.01 22.26 -6.33
CA THR A 33 -38.60 22.06 -6.66
C THR A 33 -37.70 22.31 -5.44
N TYR A 34 -37.96 23.37 -4.68
CA TYR A 34 -37.22 23.70 -3.46
C TYR A 34 -37.38 22.64 -2.37
N LEU A 35 -38.58 22.06 -2.23
CA LEU A 35 -38.80 20.95 -1.31
C LEU A 35 -38.10 19.67 -1.77
N LEU A 36 -38.11 19.38 -3.07
CA LEU A 36 -37.36 18.24 -3.62
C LEU A 36 -35.86 18.40 -3.38
N ASP A 37 -35.28 19.55 -3.71
CA ASP A 37 -33.87 19.88 -3.44
C ASP A 37 -33.51 19.70 -1.95
N TRP A 38 -34.40 20.13 -1.06
CA TRP A 38 -34.23 19.94 0.39
C TRP A 38 -34.23 18.46 0.79
N THR A 39 -35.15 17.65 0.25
CA THR A 39 -35.21 16.21 0.58
C THR A 39 -33.98 15.42 0.11
N ILE A 40 -33.29 15.90 -0.93
CA ILE A 40 -32.05 15.29 -1.45
C ILE A 40 -30.78 15.94 -0.87
N GLY A 41 -30.91 16.90 0.05
CA GLY A 41 -29.78 17.55 0.74
C GLY A 41 -29.02 18.57 -0.11
N LEU A 42 -29.63 19.09 -1.18
CA LEU A 42 -29.07 20.18 -1.99
C LEU A 42 -29.48 21.57 -1.49
N ARG A 43 -30.34 21.64 -0.47
CA ARG A 43 -30.68 22.85 0.27
C ARG A 43 -30.83 22.47 1.74
N ASP A 44 -30.48 23.38 2.63
CA ASP A 44 -30.67 23.24 4.07
C ASP A 44 -31.74 24.22 4.57
N VAL A 45 -32.44 23.84 5.63
CA VAL A 45 -33.36 24.75 6.33
C VAL A 45 -32.69 25.22 7.60
N ILE A 46 -32.47 26.52 7.70
CA ILE A 46 -31.84 27.14 8.88
C ILE A 46 -32.86 28.00 9.63
N SER A 47 -32.74 28.01 10.96
CA SER A 47 -33.51 28.91 11.82
C SER A 47 -32.56 29.92 12.45
N LEU A 48 -32.67 31.17 12.00
CA LEU A 48 -31.91 32.28 12.58
C LEU A 48 -32.72 32.87 13.72
N GLN A 49 -32.18 32.77 14.93
CA GLN A 49 -32.77 33.31 16.15
C GLN A 49 -32.00 34.58 16.52
N GLY A 50 -32.72 35.69 16.63
CA GLY A 50 -32.16 36.94 17.13
C GLY A 50 -33.01 37.51 18.25
N ASP A 51 -32.55 38.62 18.81
CA ASP A 51 -33.20 39.27 19.96
C ASP A 51 -34.65 39.72 19.64
N ASN A 52 -34.93 40.01 18.37
CA ASN A 52 -36.23 40.50 17.90
C ASN A 52 -36.98 39.48 17.01
N GLY A 53 -36.80 38.18 17.29
CA GLY A 53 -37.61 37.11 16.70
C GLY A 53 -36.82 36.01 16.02
N THR A 54 -37.54 35.07 15.43
CA THR A 54 -36.99 33.90 14.76
C THR A 54 -37.41 33.89 13.29
N MET A 55 -36.47 33.58 12.41
CA MET A 55 -36.74 33.39 10.98
C MET A 55 -36.23 32.04 10.50
N THR A 56 -37.14 31.23 9.95
CA THR A 56 -36.82 29.98 9.28
C THR A 56 -36.68 30.25 7.79
N LEU A 57 -35.51 29.95 7.23
CA LEU A 57 -35.16 30.22 5.85
C LEU A 57 -34.64 28.94 5.19
N LEU A 58 -34.96 28.77 3.92
CA LEU A 58 -34.31 27.78 3.07
C LEU A 58 -33.03 28.38 2.50
N SER A 59 -31.93 27.62 2.53
CA SER A 59 -30.66 28.03 1.94
C SER A 59 -30.79 28.16 0.43
N ASP A 60 -29.80 28.83 -0.16
CA ASP A 60 -29.62 28.72 -1.60
C ASP A 60 -29.22 27.29 -2.01
N TYR A 61 -29.25 27.00 -3.30
CA TYR A 61 -28.85 25.72 -3.85
C TYR A 61 -27.37 25.46 -3.53
N LEU A 62 -27.14 24.44 -2.72
CA LEU A 62 -25.83 23.96 -2.34
C LEU A 62 -25.36 22.95 -3.40
N ALA A 63 -24.73 23.47 -4.45
CA ALA A 63 -24.09 22.61 -5.44
C ALA A 63 -23.01 21.76 -4.75
N PRO A 64 -22.97 20.42 -4.96
CA PRO A 64 -21.92 19.58 -4.42
C PRO A 64 -20.56 20.09 -4.88
N LEU A 65 -19.72 20.48 -3.93
CA LEU A 65 -18.38 20.94 -4.25
C LEU A 65 -17.52 19.72 -4.62
N HIS A 66 -17.30 19.53 -5.91
CA HIS A 66 -16.32 18.58 -6.39
C HIS A 66 -14.92 19.20 -6.29
N THR A 67 -14.26 19.02 -5.15
CA THR A 67 -12.81 19.28 -5.05
C THR A 67 -12.06 18.05 -5.55
N PRO A 68 -11.48 18.07 -6.76
CA PRO A 68 -10.66 16.95 -7.21
C PRO A 68 -9.44 16.83 -6.32
N VAL A 69 -9.09 15.60 -5.95
CA VAL A 69 -7.84 15.31 -5.25
C VAL A 69 -6.67 15.67 -6.16
N SER A 70 -5.64 16.32 -5.62
CA SER A 70 -4.43 16.67 -6.37
C SER A 70 -3.80 15.42 -6.97
N VAL A 71 -3.56 15.44 -8.29
CA VAL A 71 -2.98 14.29 -9.00
C VAL A 71 -1.60 13.90 -8.46
N ALA A 72 -0.85 14.88 -7.97
CA ALA A 72 0.48 14.68 -7.39
C ALA A 72 0.44 13.98 -6.03
N GLU A 73 -0.69 14.06 -5.31
CA GLU A 73 -0.87 13.44 -4.00
C GLU A 73 -1.46 12.02 -4.10
N PHE A 74 -1.73 11.51 -5.31
CA PHE A 74 -2.29 10.17 -5.47
C PHE A 74 -1.29 9.10 -5.01
N PRO A 75 -1.58 8.38 -3.90
CA PRO A 75 -0.70 7.32 -3.40
C PRO A 75 -0.64 6.11 -4.35
N THR A 76 -1.56 6.05 -5.32
CA THR A 76 -1.63 5.00 -6.34
C THR A 76 -0.48 5.06 -7.35
N THR A 77 0.19 6.21 -7.51
CA THR A 77 1.31 6.35 -8.45
C THR A 77 2.45 5.40 -8.09
N LEU A 78 2.86 5.35 -6.81
CA LEU A 78 3.90 4.44 -6.35
C LEU A 78 3.49 2.97 -6.51
N ALA A 79 2.26 2.63 -6.11
CA ALA A 79 1.72 1.28 -6.25
C ALA A 79 1.67 0.84 -7.73
N PHE A 80 1.34 1.76 -8.64
CA PHE A 80 1.36 1.52 -10.08
C PHE A 80 2.78 1.22 -10.57
N TYR A 81 3.78 2.03 -10.22
CA TYR A 81 5.18 1.74 -10.58
C TYR A 81 5.66 0.41 -10.02
N GLN A 82 5.40 0.14 -8.75
CA GLN A 82 5.76 -1.11 -8.08
C GLN A 82 5.13 -2.32 -8.76
N ARG A 83 3.83 -2.26 -9.10
CA ARG A 83 3.13 -3.32 -9.83
C ARG A 83 3.77 -3.56 -11.21
N ASN A 84 4.06 -2.50 -11.96
CA ASN A 84 4.70 -2.64 -13.28
C ASN A 84 6.10 -3.24 -13.19
N VAL A 85 6.89 -2.86 -12.18
CA VAL A 85 8.20 -3.47 -11.91
C VAL A 85 8.06 -4.95 -11.59
N VAL A 86 7.11 -5.33 -10.72
CA VAL A 86 6.84 -6.74 -10.40
C VAL A 86 6.43 -7.53 -11.65
N LEU A 87 5.54 -6.98 -12.49
CA LEU A 87 5.12 -7.61 -13.75
C LEU A 87 6.29 -7.81 -14.72
N TYR A 88 7.12 -6.78 -14.90
CA TYR A 88 8.31 -6.86 -15.75
C TYR A 88 9.27 -7.97 -15.27
N ILE A 89 9.59 -8.00 -13.98
CA ILE A 89 10.49 -9.00 -13.40
C ILE A 89 9.91 -10.41 -13.55
N THR A 90 8.62 -10.60 -13.28
CA THR A 90 7.97 -11.90 -13.43
C THR A 90 8.00 -12.35 -14.90
N GLY A 91 7.71 -11.45 -15.84
CA GLY A 91 7.78 -11.76 -17.28
C GLY A 91 9.20 -12.13 -17.74
N ALA A 92 10.21 -11.38 -17.30
CA ALA A 92 11.61 -11.67 -17.58
C ALA A 92 12.05 -13.02 -17.00
N MET A 93 11.65 -13.34 -15.76
CA MET A 93 11.94 -14.63 -15.14
C MET A 93 11.27 -15.79 -15.87
N ILE A 94 10.03 -15.62 -16.33
CA ILE A 94 9.33 -16.63 -17.14
C ILE A 94 10.09 -16.83 -18.46
N ALA A 95 10.51 -15.76 -19.14
CA ALA A 95 11.27 -15.86 -20.38
C ALA A 95 12.63 -16.56 -20.19
N LEU A 96 13.34 -16.27 -19.09
CA LEU A 96 14.58 -16.98 -18.76
C LEU A 96 14.34 -18.46 -18.44
N ALA A 97 13.28 -18.76 -17.69
CA ALA A 97 12.90 -20.13 -17.36
C ALA A 97 12.53 -20.94 -18.62
N THR A 98 11.79 -20.35 -19.57
CA THR A 98 11.45 -21.02 -20.83
C THR A 98 12.67 -21.29 -21.69
N LEU A 99 13.60 -20.33 -21.81
CA LEU A 99 14.87 -20.53 -22.51
C LEU A 99 15.70 -21.66 -21.88
N LEU A 100 15.76 -21.72 -20.54
CA LEU A 100 16.44 -22.79 -19.83
C LEU A 100 15.78 -24.15 -20.08
N LEU A 101 14.45 -24.24 -20.06
CA LEU A 101 13.74 -25.49 -20.35
C LEU A 101 13.98 -25.97 -21.79
N VAL A 102 14.00 -25.06 -22.77
CA VAL A 102 14.36 -25.39 -24.16
C VAL A 102 15.79 -25.92 -24.23
N TYR A 103 16.74 -25.26 -23.56
CA TYR A 103 18.13 -25.71 -23.51
C TYR A 103 18.27 -27.11 -22.88
N ILE A 104 17.56 -27.39 -21.79
CA ILE A 104 17.52 -28.71 -21.16
C ILE A 104 17.01 -29.78 -22.12
N GLY A 105 15.95 -29.47 -22.89
CA GLY A 105 15.42 -30.36 -23.93
C GLY A 105 16.43 -30.65 -25.03
N LEU A 106 17.17 -29.64 -25.49
CA LEU A 106 18.26 -29.79 -26.48
C LEU A 106 19.42 -30.64 -25.95
N CYS A 107 19.74 -30.50 -24.66
CA CYS A 107 20.74 -31.32 -23.97
C CYS A 107 20.25 -32.71 -23.57
N GLN A 108 19.05 -33.13 -23.99
CA GLN A 108 18.44 -34.41 -23.64
C GLN A 108 18.32 -34.66 -22.12
N GLY A 109 18.26 -33.60 -21.32
CA GLY A 109 18.19 -33.70 -19.86
C GLY A 109 19.52 -33.99 -19.15
N ASN A 110 20.67 -34.02 -19.85
CA ASN A 110 21.99 -34.18 -19.24
C ASN A 110 22.48 -32.88 -18.57
N ILE A 111 21.80 -32.47 -17.50
CA ILE A 111 22.15 -31.31 -16.70
C ILE A 111 22.01 -31.59 -15.21
N GLU A 112 22.86 -30.95 -14.40
CA GLU A 112 22.74 -30.97 -12.94
C GLU A 112 21.51 -30.18 -12.49
N ALA A 113 20.52 -30.88 -11.91
CA ALA A 113 19.25 -30.28 -11.49
C ALA A 113 19.43 -29.13 -10.47
N TRP A 114 20.50 -29.19 -9.67
CA TRP A 114 20.84 -28.13 -8.72
C TRP A 114 21.09 -26.78 -9.39
N ASN A 115 21.58 -26.75 -10.63
CA ASN A 115 21.79 -25.52 -11.38
C ASN A 115 20.47 -24.83 -11.75
N ILE A 116 19.36 -25.57 -11.83
CA ILE A 116 18.03 -24.99 -12.09
C ILE A 116 17.58 -24.13 -10.89
N LEU A 117 17.90 -24.57 -9.66
CA LEU A 117 17.53 -23.82 -8.44
C LEU A 117 18.31 -22.50 -8.31
N GLU A 118 19.46 -22.38 -8.98
CA GLU A 118 20.25 -21.15 -9.04
C GLU A 118 19.68 -20.11 -10.02
N LEU A 119 18.61 -20.42 -10.76
CA LEU A 119 17.93 -19.44 -11.63
C LEU A 119 17.44 -18.23 -10.84
N GLN A 120 16.85 -18.47 -9.67
CA GLN A 120 16.39 -17.39 -8.80
C GLN A 120 17.58 -16.55 -8.36
N ARG A 121 18.65 -17.16 -7.84
CA ARG A 121 19.72 -16.42 -7.18
C ARG A 121 20.75 -15.79 -8.13
N VAL A 122 21.15 -16.51 -9.18
CA VAL A 122 22.19 -16.08 -10.12
C VAL A 122 21.54 -15.52 -11.38
N GLY A 123 20.61 -16.25 -11.97
CA GLY A 123 19.96 -15.85 -13.23
C GLY A 123 19.25 -14.50 -13.11
N ALA A 124 18.41 -14.32 -12.09
CA ALA A 124 17.71 -13.06 -11.92
C ALA A 124 18.65 -11.88 -11.65
N ILE A 125 19.68 -12.05 -10.81
CA ILE A 125 20.63 -10.96 -10.49
C ILE A 125 21.38 -10.50 -11.74
N VAL A 126 21.81 -11.44 -12.58
CA VAL A 126 22.60 -11.13 -13.79
C VAL A 126 21.74 -10.49 -14.87
N TRP A 127 20.54 -11.01 -15.12
CA TRP A 127 19.71 -10.60 -16.26
C TRP A 127 18.75 -9.45 -15.97
N ILE A 128 18.33 -9.28 -14.71
CA ILE A 128 17.35 -8.26 -14.31
C ILE A 128 18.05 -7.13 -13.55
N GLY A 129 19.01 -7.48 -12.69
CA GLY A 129 19.78 -6.53 -11.91
C GLY A 129 19.28 -6.34 -10.47
N ARG A 130 20.24 -6.07 -9.58
CA ARG A 130 20.03 -5.92 -8.13
C ARG A 130 19.00 -4.84 -7.76
N PRO A 131 18.99 -3.64 -8.37
CA PRO A 131 18.06 -2.58 -7.96
C PRO A 131 16.59 -2.95 -8.16
N LEU A 132 16.26 -3.60 -9.29
CA LEU A 132 14.87 -4.02 -9.57
C LEU A 132 14.44 -5.14 -8.65
N LEU A 133 15.32 -6.11 -8.36
CA LEU A 133 15.06 -7.17 -7.39
C LEU A 133 14.93 -6.62 -5.96
N PHE A 134 15.67 -5.57 -5.62
CA PHE A 134 15.52 -4.87 -4.34
C PHE A 134 14.13 -4.23 -4.25
N VAL A 135 13.69 -3.50 -5.27
CA VAL A 135 12.35 -2.92 -5.33
C VAL A 135 11.28 -4.01 -5.19
N ARG A 136 11.41 -5.13 -5.90
CA ARG A 136 10.50 -6.27 -5.77
C ARG A 136 10.45 -6.83 -4.35
N SER A 137 11.60 -7.04 -3.73
CA SER A 137 11.68 -7.52 -2.35
C SER A 137 11.02 -6.54 -1.37
N LEU A 138 11.22 -5.23 -1.58
CA LEU A 138 10.63 -4.19 -0.76
C LEU A 138 9.11 -4.13 -0.92
N THR A 139 8.59 -4.35 -2.13
CA THR A 139 7.14 -4.47 -2.35
C THR A 139 6.55 -5.64 -1.59
N ALA A 140 7.22 -6.79 -1.56
CA ALA A 140 6.78 -7.94 -0.79
C ALA A 140 6.82 -7.68 0.72
N VAL A 141 7.89 -7.06 1.23
CA VAL A 141 7.95 -6.67 2.64
C VAL A 141 6.83 -5.69 3.00
N ALA A 142 6.54 -4.71 2.14
CA ALA A 142 5.44 -3.77 2.34
C ALA A 142 4.09 -4.50 2.38
N LEU A 143 3.82 -5.38 1.41
CA LEU A 143 2.60 -6.18 1.36
C LEU A 143 2.44 -7.11 2.57
N LEU A 144 3.52 -7.75 3.02
CA LEU A 144 3.54 -8.58 4.26
C LEU A 144 3.44 -7.74 5.54
N SER A 145 3.58 -6.42 5.43
CA SER A 145 3.47 -5.44 6.53
C SER A 145 2.15 -4.66 6.49
N THR A 146 1.27 -4.93 5.53
CA THR A 146 -0.04 -4.27 5.35
C THR A 146 -1.18 -5.27 5.29
N ALA A 147 -2.32 -4.92 5.88
CA ALA A 147 -3.59 -5.64 5.70
C ALA A 147 -4.25 -5.31 4.35
N THR A 148 -5.10 -6.20 3.84
CA THR A 148 -5.85 -5.98 2.60
C THR A 148 -7.25 -5.41 2.89
N LEU A 149 -7.53 -4.24 2.32
CA LEU A 149 -8.84 -3.59 2.35
C LEU A 149 -9.25 -3.25 0.93
N GLU A 150 -10.47 -3.63 0.56
CA GLU A 150 -11.06 -3.33 -0.74
C GLU A 150 -12.18 -2.31 -0.53
N LEU A 151 -12.21 -1.25 -1.34
CA LEU A 151 -13.33 -0.33 -1.36
C LEU A 151 -14.42 -0.91 -2.26
N VAL A 152 -15.52 -1.35 -1.67
CA VAL A 152 -16.66 -1.90 -2.38
C VAL A 152 -17.76 -0.85 -2.44
N THR A 153 -18.29 -0.62 -3.62
CA THR A 153 -19.43 0.28 -3.82
C THR A 153 -20.64 -0.55 -4.22
N VAL A 154 -21.68 -0.53 -3.38
CA VAL A 154 -22.97 -1.16 -3.67
C VAL A 154 -24.02 -0.05 -3.74
N ASN A 155 -24.65 0.09 -4.91
CA ASN A 155 -25.56 1.19 -5.23
C ASN A 155 -24.90 2.55 -5.03
N SER A 156 -25.29 3.29 -3.99
CA SER A 156 -24.80 4.62 -3.63
C SER A 156 -23.97 4.63 -2.35
N ILE A 157 -23.66 3.46 -1.77
CA ILE A 157 -22.90 3.33 -0.54
C ILE A 157 -21.54 2.70 -0.85
N SER A 158 -20.47 3.38 -0.46
CA SER A 158 -19.11 2.86 -0.51
C SER A 158 -18.64 2.49 0.90
N TYR A 159 -18.09 1.29 1.05
CA TYR A 159 -17.56 0.81 2.33
C TYR A 159 -16.30 -0.03 2.12
N PHE A 160 -15.47 -0.11 3.16
CA PHE A 160 -14.29 -0.97 3.13
C PHE A 160 -14.64 -2.39 3.53
N HIS A 161 -14.24 -3.34 2.69
CA HIS A 161 -14.36 -4.77 2.93
C HIS A 161 -12.98 -5.36 3.25
N ALA A 162 -12.87 -6.06 4.37
CA ALA A 162 -11.65 -6.74 4.77
C ALA A 162 -11.60 -8.12 4.11
N THR A 163 -10.72 -8.27 3.12
CA THR A 163 -10.59 -9.52 2.35
C THR A 163 -9.50 -10.40 2.95
N GLN A 164 -9.82 -11.68 3.18
CA GLN A 164 -8.84 -12.66 3.66
C GLN A 164 -7.95 -13.13 2.51
N LEU A 165 -6.64 -12.95 2.67
CA LEU A 165 -5.65 -13.43 1.71
C LEU A 165 -5.55 -14.96 1.75
N PRO A 166 -5.53 -15.65 0.59
CA PRO A 166 -5.26 -17.07 0.55
C PRO A 166 -3.88 -17.39 1.11
N TRP A 167 -3.75 -18.49 1.85
CA TRP A 167 -2.50 -18.89 2.53
C TRP A 167 -1.28 -18.94 1.59
N TYR A 168 -1.47 -19.35 0.33
CA TYR A 168 -0.39 -19.48 -0.65
C TYR A 168 0.20 -18.13 -1.07
N THR A 169 -0.59 -17.04 -1.04
CA THR A 169 -0.10 -15.69 -1.37
C THR A 169 0.86 -15.18 -0.31
N THR A 170 0.64 -15.56 0.95
CA THR A 170 1.53 -15.24 2.07
C THR A 170 2.86 -15.98 1.93
N ILE A 171 2.82 -17.26 1.58
CA ILE A 171 4.04 -18.06 1.35
C ILE A 171 4.82 -17.54 0.14
N LEU A 172 4.11 -17.19 -0.94
CA LEU A 172 4.71 -16.58 -2.12
C LEU A 172 5.37 -15.25 -1.78
N GLY A 173 4.67 -14.35 -1.08
CA GLY A 173 5.23 -13.07 -0.67
C GLY A 173 6.43 -13.22 0.28
N ALA A 174 6.43 -14.23 1.16
CA ALA A 174 7.60 -14.57 1.95
C ALA A 174 8.78 -15.04 1.09
N ASN A 175 8.53 -15.79 -0.01
CA ASN A 175 9.58 -16.16 -0.96
C ASN A 175 10.16 -14.91 -1.65
N GLU A 176 9.31 -13.93 -1.99
CA GLU A 176 9.76 -12.67 -2.58
C GLU A 176 10.64 -11.83 -1.63
N VAL A 177 10.54 -12.02 -0.31
CA VAL A 177 11.49 -11.40 0.64
C VAL A 177 12.90 -11.97 0.45
N THR A 178 13.07 -13.22 0.01
CA THR A 178 14.40 -13.84 -0.14
C THR A 178 15.31 -13.15 -1.16
N TRP A 179 14.74 -12.34 -2.06
CA TRP A 179 15.50 -11.48 -2.98
C TRP A 179 16.43 -10.52 -2.24
N ILE A 180 15.96 -9.90 -1.16
CA ILE A 180 16.79 -8.99 -0.36
C ILE A 180 17.91 -9.76 0.33
N VAL A 181 17.64 -11.00 0.77
CA VAL A 181 18.64 -11.90 1.36
C VAL A 181 19.72 -12.22 0.33
N ALA A 182 19.34 -12.54 -0.90
CA ALA A 182 20.29 -12.81 -1.98
C ALA A 182 21.18 -11.59 -2.28
N ILE A 183 20.60 -10.39 -2.33
CA ILE A 183 21.33 -9.13 -2.56
C ILE A 183 22.30 -8.84 -1.41
N VAL A 184 21.87 -8.97 -0.15
CA VAL A 184 22.72 -8.77 1.03
C VAL A 184 23.88 -9.76 1.04
N ASN A 185 23.62 -11.04 0.77
CA ASN A 185 24.67 -12.06 0.68
C ASN A 185 25.67 -11.74 -0.43
N ASP A 186 25.22 -11.22 -1.56
CA ASP A 186 26.11 -10.87 -2.67
C ASP A 186 26.99 -9.66 -2.36
N ILE A 187 26.43 -8.59 -1.78
CA ILE A 187 27.23 -7.44 -1.33
C ILE A 187 28.23 -7.89 -0.25
N ALA A 188 27.79 -8.74 0.68
CA ALA A 188 28.64 -9.31 1.71
C ALA A 188 29.75 -10.20 1.12
N MET A 189 29.55 -10.81 -0.05
CA MET A 189 30.54 -11.65 -0.73
C MET A 189 31.88 -10.94 -0.96
N ALA A 190 31.88 -9.61 -1.14
CA ALA A 190 33.10 -8.82 -1.23
C ALA A 190 34.01 -8.98 0.01
N ILE A 191 33.41 -9.21 1.18
CA ILE A 191 34.09 -9.42 2.46
C ILE A 191 34.25 -10.92 2.76
N THR A 192 33.20 -11.71 2.52
CA THR A 192 33.10 -13.10 2.96
C THR A 192 33.71 -14.10 1.96
N ARG A 193 33.95 -13.70 0.71
CA ARG A 193 34.58 -14.50 -0.36
C ARG A 193 34.02 -15.93 -0.41
N ASN A 194 34.88 -16.93 -0.24
CA ASN A 194 34.59 -18.36 -0.37
C ASN A 194 33.61 -18.90 0.69
N PHE A 195 33.38 -18.19 1.80
CA PHE A 195 32.45 -18.66 2.83
C PHE A 195 30.99 -18.60 2.38
N THR A 196 30.65 -17.65 1.50
CA THR A 196 29.28 -17.34 1.06
C THR A 196 28.58 -18.52 0.39
N PHE A 197 29.32 -19.33 -0.37
CA PHE A 197 28.77 -20.47 -1.09
C PHE A 197 28.13 -21.50 -0.16
N TYR A 198 28.72 -21.74 1.00
CA TYR A 198 28.28 -22.80 1.92
C TYR A 198 27.02 -22.46 2.71
N PHE A 199 26.78 -21.19 3.04
CA PHE A 199 25.69 -20.81 3.93
C PHE A 199 24.54 -20.09 3.24
N ALA A 200 24.72 -19.58 2.02
CA ALA A 200 23.74 -18.67 1.45
C ALA A 200 22.37 -19.31 1.14
N ALA A 201 22.36 -20.54 0.59
CA ALA A 201 21.10 -21.25 0.33
C ALA A 201 20.37 -21.55 1.65
N ALA A 202 21.10 -22.00 2.68
CA ALA A 202 20.55 -22.25 4.01
C ALA A 202 20.01 -20.97 4.66
N ASN A 203 20.74 -19.84 4.54
CA ASN A 203 20.30 -18.54 5.05
C ASN A 203 18.99 -18.08 4.40
N SER A 204 18.87 -18.18 3.09
CA SER A 204 17.62 -17.87 2.38
C SER A 204 16.45 -18.76 2.83
N ALA A 205 16.69 -20.07 3.01
CA ALA A 205 15.68 -21.01 3.48
C ALA A 205 15.23 -20.70 4.93
N VAL A 206 16.18 -20.38 5.82
CA VAL A 206 15.89 -19.99 7.21
C VAL A 206 15.07 -18.70 7.26
N VAL A 207 15.48 -17.65 6.54
CA VAL A 207 14.72 -16.39 6.50
C VAL A 207 13.33 -16.61 5.95
N TRP A 208 13.20 -17.38 4.86
CA TRP A 208 11.90 -17.71 4.29
C TRP A 208 10.98 -18.40 5.31
N LEU A 209 11.46 -19.45 5.99
CA LEU A 209 10.69 -20.16 7.00
C LEU A 209 10.30 -19.24 8.18
N VAL A 210 11.21 -18.39 8.64
CA VAL A 210 10.93 -17.44 9.74
C VAL A 210 9.87 -16.42 9.31
N VAL A 211 9.97 -15.87 8.09
CA VAL A 211 8.98 -14.90 7.59
C VAL A 211 7.61 -15.55 7.39
N VAL A 212 7.57 -16.78 6.87
CA VAL A 212 6.33 -17.57 6.77
C VAL A 212 5.72 -17.81 8.16
N ALA A 213 6.52 -18.30 9.12
CA ALA A 213 6.07 -18.55 10.48
C ALA A 213 5.58 -17.27 11.15
N LEU A 214 6.30 -16.17 11.02
CA LEU A 214 5.92 -14.86 11.56
C LEU A 214 4.54 -14.43 10.99
N SER A 215 4.34 -14.61 9.68
CA SER A 215 3.11 -14.24 8.97
C SER A 215 1.89 -15.04 9.44
N PHE A 216 2.05 -16.33 9.72
CA PHE A 216 0.95 -17.17 10.24
C PHE A 216 0.70 -17.02 11.74
N ASN A 217 1.74 -16.85 12.56
CA ASN A 217 1.59 -16.71 14.01
C ASN A 217 1.09 -15.33 14.44
N SER A 218 1.26 -14.32 13.59
CA SER A 218 0.85 -12.95 13.87
C SER A 218 0.33 -12.30 12.58
N PRO A 219 -0.90 -12.63 12.16
CA PRO A 219 -1.53 -12.03 10.98
C PRO A 219 -1.82 -10.55 11.22
N LEU A 220 -1.82 -9.77 10.15
CA LEU A 220 -2.07 -8.33 10.23
C LEU A 220 -3.56 -8.03 10.17
N HIS A 221 -4.00 -7.15 11.07
CA HIS A 221 -5.36 -6.64 11.11
C HIS A 221 -5.36 -5.13 10.84
N HIS A 222 -6.37 -4.67 10.10
CA HIS A 222 -6.62 -3.25 9.92
C HIS A 222 -7.23 -2.66 11.20
N GLY A 223 -6.91 -1.40 11.49
CA GLY A 223 -7.52 -0.64 12.57
C GLY A 223 -8.24 0.59 12.02
N VAL A 224 -9.46 0.85 12.51
CA VAL A 224 -10.23 2.03 12.13
C VAL A 224 -10.62 2.78 13.39
N THR A 225 -10.27 4.06 13.46
CA THR A 225 -10.71 4.97 14.52
C THR A 225 -11.50 6.09 13.88
N ILE A 226 -12.78 6.19 14.24
CA ILE A 226 -13.68 7.23 13.73
C ILE A 226 -13.77 8.31 14.79
N ASP A 227 -13.37 9.53 14.43
CA ASP A 227 -13.45 10.72 15.28
C ASP A 227 -13.76 11.91 14.37
N MET A 228 -15.06 12.20 14.21
CA MET A 228 -15.54 13.24 13.32
C MET A 228 -15.41 14.61 14.01
N GLN A 229 -14.40 15.38 13.60
CA GLN A 229 -14.17 16.74 14.08
C GLN A 229 -14.13 17.71 12.91
N CYS A 230 -15.13 18.59 12.84
CA CYS A 230 -15.22 19.65 11.85
C CYS A 230 -14.96 21.00 12.50
N HIS A 231 -14.09 21.81 11.89
CA HIS A 231 -13.85 23.18 12.30
C HIS A 231 -13.86 24.11 11.09
N ALA A 232 -14.34 25.33 11.29
CA ALA A 232 -14.29 26.37 10.27
C ALA A 232 -12.85 26.91 10.19
N VAL A 233 -12.16 26.66 9.07
CA VAL A 233 -10.82 27.22 8.81
C VAL A 233 -10.96 28.69 8.42
N GLN A 234 -11.94 28.97 7.57
CA GLN A 234 -12.32 30.32 7.19
C GLN A 234 -13.85 30.36 7.10
N VAL A 235 -14.46 31.19 7.94
CA VAL A 235 -15.91 31.42 7.95
C VAL A 235 -16.37 31.76 6.52
N ASP A 236 -17.42 31.08 6.06
CA ASP A 236 -18.00 31.17 4.71
C ASP A 236 -17.18 30.60 3.53
N PHE A 237 -15.92 30.19 3.73
CA PHE A 237 -15.07 29.70 2.63
C PHE A 237 -14.65 28.24 2.77
N GLN A 238 -14.32 27.78 3.98
CA GLN A 238 -13.76 26.44 4.16
C GLN A 238 -14.05 25.87 5.54
N ILE A 239 -14.60 24.66 5.56
CA ILE A 239 -14.71 23.78 6.72
C ILE A 239 -13.75 22.61 6.50
N ALA A 240 -12.88 22.35 7.45
CA ALA A 240 -12.03 21.17 7.46
C ALA A 240 -12.61 20.15 8.45
N CYS A 241 -12.97 18.97 7.93
CA CYS A 241 -13.44 17.84 8.71
C CYS A 241 -12.39 16.73 8.69
N SER A 242 -11.96 16.30 9.88
CA SER A 242 -11.28 15.02 10.08
C SER A 242 -12.35 13.99 10.41
N SER A 243 -12.51 12.91 9.63
CA SER A 243 -13.56 11.91 9.87
C SER A 243 -13.06 10.67 10.62
N GLY A 244 -11.80 10.29 10.40
CA GLY A 244 -11.20 9.12 11.01
C GLY A 244 -9.86 8.73 10.40
N ILE A 245 -9.18 7.82 11.08
CA ILE A 245 -7.88 7.29 10.68
C ILE A 245 -8.05 5.80 10.38
N VAL A 246 -7.64 5.40 9.17
CA VAL A 246 -7.58 4.00 8.75
C VAL A 246 -6.13 3.56 8.76
N THR A 247 -5.81 2.62 9.64
CA THR A 247 -4.48 2.02 9.78
C THR A 247 -4.45 0.67 9.09
N ILE A 248 -3.61 0.55 8.07
CA ILE A 248 -3.51 -0.65 7.23
C ILE A 248 -2.15 -1.33 7.43
N GLY A 249 -1.09 -0.54 7.61
CA GLY A 249 0.28 -1.03 7.68
C GLY A 249 0.98 -0.72 9.01
N TYR A 250 1.91 -1.58 9.39
CA TYR A 250 2.67 -1.45 10.63
C TYR A 250 4.17 -1.39 10.34
N LEU A 251 4.79 -0.25 10.68
CA LEU A 251 6.24 -0.06 10.53
C LEU A 251 7.05 -1.06 11.37
N SER A 252 6.54 -1.44 12.54
CA SER A 252 7.16 -2.45 13.42
C SER A 252 7.32 -3.80 12.71
N ARG A 253 6.33 -4.21 11.91
CA ARG A 253 6.38 -5.46 11.16
C ARG A 253 7.42 -5.41 10.05
N MET A 254 7.47 -4.30 9.32
CA MET A 254 8.46 -4.06 8.27
C MET A 254 9.88 -4.12 8.83
N VAL A 255 10.13 -3.43 9.94
CA VAL A 255 11.44 -3.43 10.63
C VAL A 255 11.78 -4.81 11.15
N THR A 256 10.81 -5.58 11.66
CA THR A 256 11.03 -6.95 12.12
C THR A 256 11.48 -7.85 10.97
N ILE A 257 10.82 -7.79 9.81
CA ILE A 257 11.20 -8.60 8.64
C ILE A 257 12.61 -8.23 8.15
N LEU A 258 12.91 -6.93 8.04
CA LEU A 258 14.25 -6.45 7.66
C LEU A 258 15.32 -6.83 8.71
N GLY A 259 14.95 -6.80 9.99
CA GLY A 259 15.78 -7.24 11.10
C GLY A 259 16.10 -8.74 11.04
N VAL A 260 15.11 -9.57 10.70
CA VAL A 260 15.31 -11.01 10.46
C VAL A 260 16.29 -11.26 9.32
N VAL A 261 16.15 -10.54 8.20
CA VAL A 261 17.09 -10.61 7.07
C VAL A 261 18.50 -10.28 7.55
N GLY A 262 18.71 -9.11 8.16
CA GLY A 262 20.04 -8.67 8.60
C GLY A 262 20.64 -9.59 9.66
N GLY A 263 19.86 -9.93 10.68
CA GLY A 263 20.25 -10.79 11.79
C GLY A 263 20.61 -12.21 11.34
N SER A 264 19.81 -12.81 10.46
CA SER A 264 20.10 -14.14 9.91
C SER A 264 21.38 -14.15 9.08
N ASN A 265 21.61 -13.11 8.26
CA ASN A 265 22.86 -12.96 7.50
C ASN A 265 24.09 -12.92 8.42
N VAL A 266 24.05 -12.08 9.48
CA VAL A 266 25.14 -11.98 10.45
C VAL A 266 25.35 -13.31 11.18
N PHE A 267 24.26 -13.94 11.63
CA PHE A 267 24.30 -15.23 12.32
C PHE A 267 24.92 -16.33 11.45
N CYS A 268 24.42 -16.52 10.22
CA CYS A 268 24.97 -17.50 9.29
C CYS A 268 26.43 -17.22 8.94
N TYR A 269 26.81 -15.95 8.77
CA TYR A 269 28.21 -15.58 8.55
C TYR A 269 29.11 -15.94 9.74
N THR A 270 28.69 -15.64 10.97
CA THR A 270 29.47 -15.97 12.18
C THR A 270 29.67 -17.47 12.33
N ILE A 271 28.62 -18.28 12.10
CA ILE A 271 28.70 -19.74 12.12
C ILE A 271 29.67 -20.23 11.04
N ALA A 272 29.52 -19.76 9.80
CA ALA A 272 30.41 -20.17 8.71
C ALA A 272 31.88 -19.85 9.04
N ARG A 273 32.16 -18.66 9.61
CA ARG A 273 33.50 -18.26 10.02
C ARG A 273 34.05 -19.15 11.15
N LEU A 274 33.24 -19.52 12.13
CA LEU A 274 33.64 -20.39 13.24
C LEU A 274 33.91 -21.83 12.79
N VAL A 275 33.00 -22.39 11.98
CA VAL A 275 33.11 -23.77 11.48
C VAL A 275 34.30 -23.92 10.53
N LEU A 276 34.53 -22.97 9.61
CA LEU A 276 35.67 -23.06 8.71
C LEU A 276 37.00 -22.69 9.37
N ARG A 277 37.04 -21.79 10.36
CA ARG A 277 38.26 -21.61 11.17
C ARG A 277 38.69 -22.92 11.83
N ARG A 278 37.73 -23.71 12.33
CA ARG A 278 38.02 -25.04 12.88
C ARG A 278 38.55 -25.99 11.81
N ARG A 279 37.94 -26.03 10.61
CA ARG A 279 38.40 -26.90 9.51
C ARG A 279 39.80 -26.54 9.00
N LEU A 280 40.11 -25.25 8.85
CA LEU A 280 41.44 -24.78 8.44
C LEU A 280 42.50 -25.09 9.51
N SER A 281 42.16 -24.96 10.80
CA SER A 281 43.06 -25.34 11.90
C SER A 281 43.32 -26.84 11.98
N THR A 282 42.36 -27.69 11.57
CA THR A 282 42.54 -29.15 11.54
C THR A 282 43.17 -29.66 10.25
N SER A 283 43.22 -28.84 9.19
CA SER A 283 43.76 -29.18 7.87
C SER A 283 45.17 -28.62 7.64
N ALA A 284 45.92 -28.34 8.71
CA ALA A 284 47.38 -28.23 8.64
C ALA A 284 47.98 -29.63 8.39
N MET A 285 47.71 -30.17 7.21
CA MET A 285 48.50 -31.24 6.61
C MET A 285 49.45 -30.53 5.67
N ASP A 286 50.75 -30.58 5.98
CA ASP A 286 51.82 -30.11 5.12
C ASP A 286 51.72 -30.81 3.76
N SER A 287 51.20 -30.12 2.75
CA SER A 287 51.16 -30.64 1.39
C SER A 287 52.58 -30.64 0.79
N ILE A 288 53.28 -31.75 1.00
CA ILE A 288 54.61 -32.12 0.48
C ILE A 288 54.73 -32.06 -1.06
N PHE A 289 53.61 -31.90 -1.80
CA PHE A 289 53.59 -31.95 -3.27
C PHE A 289 53.84 -30.62 -4.01
N LEU A 290 54.16 -29.52 -3.30
CA LEU A 290 54.49 -28.23 -3.93
C LEU A 290 56.00 -27.94 -4.03
N TYR A 291 56.85 -28.93 -3.72
CA TYR A 291 58.33 -28.85 -3.79
C TYR A 291 58.95 -30.04 -4.53
N ALA A 292 58.38 -30.43 -5.68
CA ALA A 292 59.03 -31.36 -6.61
C ALA A 292 59.08 -30.74 -8.02
#